data_AF-A0A955SER2-F1
#
_entry.id   AF-A0A955SER2-F1
#
_cell.length_a   1.000
_cell.length_b   1.000
_cell.length_c   1.000
_cell.angle_alpha   90.00
_cell.angle_beta   90.00
_cell.angle_gamma   90.00
#
_symmetry.space_group_name_H-M   'P 1'
#
loop_
_entity.id
_entity.type
_entity.pdbx_description
1 polymer ?
#
loop_
_entity_poly.entity_id
_entity_poly.type
_entity_poly.pdbx_seq_one_letter_code
_entity_poly.pdbx_strand_id
1 'polypeptide(L)' 'MLRRYKRRWKVERLFAWLHNFRRLVVRYEYHSQNFQAFVHLGCIMILLRYL' A
#
# COMPACT_ATOMS: atom_id res chain seq x y z
N MET A 1 6.59 -4.51 -26.80
CA MET A 1 6.49 -5.27 -25.53
C MET A 1 6.31 -4.38 -24.27
N LEU A 2 5.80 -3.13 -24.38
CA LEU A 2 5.68 -2.19 -23.23
C LEU A 2 4.22 -1.81 -22.83
N ARG A 3 3.21 -2.28 -23.57
CA ARG A 3 1.80 -1.89 -23.33
C ARG A 3 1.21 -2.40 -22.00
N ARG A 4 1.78 -3.45 -21.39
CA ARG A 4 1.32 -3.98 -20.09
C ARG A 4 1.79 -3.14 -18.89
N TYR A 5 2.91 -2.42 -19.01
CA TYR A 5 3.47 -1.61 -17.91
C TYR A 5 2.61 -0.38 -17.58
N LYS A 6 1.96 0.22 -18.58
CA LYS A 6 1.13 1.42 -18.40
C LYS A 6 -0.05 1.20 -17.45
N ARG A 7 -0.55 -0.04 -17.37
CA ARG A 7 -1.67 -0.41 -16.48
C ARG A 7 -1.21 -0.67 -15.05
N ARG A 8 0.03 -1.13 -14.86
CA ARG A 8 0.61 -1.46 -13.55
C ARG A 8 1.09 -0.26 -12.76
N TRP A 9 1.42 0.83 -13.44
CA TRP A 9 1.86 2.08 -12.81
C TRP A 9 0.97 2.55 -11.64
N LYS A 10 -0.37 2.52 -11.77
CA LYS A 10 -1.27 2.93 -10.68
C LYS A 10 -1.11 2.04 -9.44
N VAL A 11 -0.95 0.74 -9.66
CA VAL A 11 -0.77 -0.26 -8.60
C VAL A 11 0.60 -0.09 -7.96
N GLU A 12 1.67 0.01 -8.75
CA GLU A 12 3.03 0.24 -8.23
C GLU A 12 3.14 1.56 -7.47
N ARG A 13 2.43 2.61 -7.90
CA ARG A 13 2.35 3.88 -7.18
C ARG A 13 1.64 3.73 -5.83
N LEU A 14 0.55 2.97 -5.77
CA LEU A 14 -0.13 2.65 -4.52
C LEU A 14 0.78 1.84 -3.58
N PHE A 15 1.48 0.84 -4.11
CA PHE A 15 2.49 0.10 -3.34
C PHE A 15 3.66 0.98 -2.88
N ALA A 16 4.12 1.93 -3.68
CA ALA A 16 5.16 2.88 -3.29
C ALA A 16 4.68 3.81 -2.15
N TRP A 17 3.42 4.24 -2.18
CA TRP A 17 2.80 4.99 -1.07
C TRP A 17 2.66 4.11 0.17
N LEU A 18 2.24 2.86 0.02
CA LEU A 18 2.17 1.90 1.12
C LEU A 18 3.54 1.59 1.73
N HIS A 19 4.58 1.49 0.91
CA HIS A 19 5.96 1.27 1.33
C HIS A 19 6.56 2.49 2.06
N ASN A 20 6.00 3.69 1.84
CA ASN A 20 6.38 4.88 2.60
C ASN A 20 5.95 4.77 4.08
N PHE A 21 4.88 4.04 4.37
CA PHE A 21 4.49 3.71 5.74
C PHE A 21 5.41 2.61 6.28
N ARG A 22 6.58 3.02 6.80
CA ARG A 22 7.61 2.16 7.42
C ARG A 22 7.05 1.12 8.40
N ARG A 23 5.92 1.42 9.04
CA ARG A 23 5.22 0.56 10.00
C ARG A 23 4.57 -0.67 9.38
N LEU A 24 4.29 -0.64 8.08
CA LEU A 24 3.73 -1.75 7.30
C LEU A 24 4.83 -2.64 6.71
N VAL A 25 5.99 -2.05 6.42
CA VAL A 25 7.16 -2.75 5.84
C VAL A 25 7.87 -3.60 6.87
N VAL A 26 8.05 -3.10 8.09
CA VAL A 26 8.69 -3.88 9.14
C VAL A 26 7.63 -4.69 9.87
N ARG A 27 7.56 -6.00 9.58
CA ARG A 27 6.78 -6.97 10.36
C ARG A 27 7.37 -7.10 11.77
N TYR A 28 7.08 -6.13 12.62
CA TYR A 28 7.24 -6.28 14.07
C TYR A 28 6.04 -6.99 14.71
N GLU A 29 4.92 -7.12 13.98
CA GLU A 29 3.68 -7.71 14.48
C GLU A 29 3.68 -9.23 14.30
N TYR A 30 3.54 -9.95 15.41
CA TYR A 30 3.42 -11.42 15.43
C TYR A 30 2.09 -11.90 14.80
N HIS A 31 1.04 -11.07 14.84
CA HIS A 31 -0.31 -11.41 14.37
C HIS A 31 -0.61 -10.85 12.98
N SER A 32 -1.10 -11.71 12.08
CA SER A 32 -1.50 -11.35 10.71
C SER A 32 -2.66 -10.34 10.64
N GLN A 33 -3.52 -10.32 11.65
CA GLN A 33 -4.66 -9.40 11.74
C GLN A 33 -4.23 -7.93 11.83
N ASN A 34 -3.19 -7.64 12.62
CA ASN A 34 -2.70 -6.28 12.76
C ASN A 34 -2.09 -5.77 11.45
N PHE A 35 -1.34 -6.62 10.75
CA PHE A 35 -0.84 -6.30 9.41
C PHE A 35 -1.99 -5.96 8.45
N GLN A 36 -3.06 -6.76 8.46
CA GLN A 36 -4.24 -6.50 7.63
C GLN A 36 -4.94 -5.18 7.99
N ALA A 37 -5.02 -4.82 9.28
CA ALA A 37 -5.58 -3.54 9.72
C ALA A 37 -4.74 -2.35 9.24
N PHE A 38 -3.41 -2.44 9.32
CA PHE A 38 -2.51 -1.40 8.79
C PHE A 38 -2.62 -1.23 7.27
N VAL A 39 -2.81 -2.32 6.52
CA VAL A 39 -3.08 -2.26 5.07
C VAL A 39 -4.37 -1.49 4.80
N HIS A 40 -5.45 -1.77 5.55
CA HIS A 40 -6.71 -1.05 5.42
C HIS A 40 -6.55 0.44 5.75
N LEU A 41 -5.85 0.77 6.83
CA LEU A 41 -5.54 2.16 7.21
C LEU A 41 -4.76 2.89 6.11
N GLY A 42 -3.76 2.24 5.51
CA GLY A 42 -3.01 2.79 4.39
C GLY A 42 -3.88 3.07 3.17
N CYS A 43 -4.78 2.15 2.82
CA CYS A 43 -5.76 2.36 1.75
C CYS A 43 -6.73 3.51 2.05
N ILE A 44 -7.24 3.63 3.28
CA ILE A 44 -8.13 4.71 3.71
C ILE A 44 -7.43 6.07 3.61
N MET A 45 -6.17 6.17 4.07
CA MET A 45 -5.41 7.42 3.97
C MET A 45 -5.14 7.84 2.52
N ILE A 46 -4.90 6.90 1.62
CA ILE A 46 -4.76 7.18 0.19
C ILE A 46 -6.09 7.68 -0.39
N LEU A 47 -7.20 7.03 -0.03
CA LEU A 47 -8.54 7.43 -0.48
C LEU A 47 -8.91 8.84 0.02
N LEU A 48 -8.66 9.11 1.30
CA LEU A 48 -8.91 10.41 1.94
C LEU A 48 -8.06 11.53 1.33
N ARG A 49 -6.83 11.22 0.87
CA ARG A 49 -5.96 12.21 0.21
C ARG A 49 -6.36 12.51 -1.23
N TYR A 50 -7.19 11.66 -1.84
CA TYR A 50 -7.67 11.82 -3.20
C TYR A 50 -9.07 12.43 -3.27
N LEU A 51 -9.75 12.52 -2.12
CA LEU A 51 -11.03 13.19 -1.91
C LEU A 51 -10.77 14.66 -1.56
#